data_AF-A0A0B7NU33-F1
#
_entry.id   AF-A0A0B7NU33-F1
#
_cell.length_a   1.000
_cell.length_b   1.000
_cell.length_c   1.000
_cell.angle_alpha   90.00
_cell.angle_beta   90.00
_cell.angle_gamma   90.00
#
_symmetry.space_group_name_H-M   'P 1'
#
loop_
_entity.id
_entity.type
_entity.pdbx_description
1 polymer ?
#
loop_
_entity_poly.entity_id
_entity_poly.type
_entity_poly.pdbx_seq_one_letter_code
_entity_poly.pdbx_strand_id
1 'polypeptide(L)'
;MEQGEYNKAIARFSRIRKNRATKPSFSSLDPQQTDAAAMATHLRTIYSGNLLNQSSATLLPQSTEVEVPFTQADHPFDIEEIQDLIKNLPRKKAPGTDHIMA
;
A
#
# COMPACT_ATOMS: atom_id res chain seq x y z
N MET A 1 -42.64 -22.35 1.33
CA MET A 1 -41.75 -21.92 2.43
C MET A 1 -40.87 -20.72 2.06
N GLU A 2 -40.70 -20.39 0.78
CA GLU A 2 -39.77 -19.33 0.32
C GLU A 2 -40.18 -17.88 0.62
N GLN A 3 -41.47 -17.54 0.62
CA GLN A 3 -41.93 -16.17 0.88
C GLN A 3 -41.63 -15.69 2.32
N GLY A 4 -41.62 -16.61 3.29
CA GLY A 4 -41.30 -16.29 4.69
C GLY A 4 -39.83 -15.93 4.87
N GLU A 5 -38.93 -16.60 4.15
CA GLU A 5 -37.49 -16.31 4.18
C GLU A 5 -37.15 -15.03 3.43
N TYR A 6 -37.80 -14.79 2.29
CA TYR A 6 -37.68 -13.53 1.55
C TYR A 6 -38.06 -12.32 2.41
N ASN A 7 -39.20 -12.37 3.09
CA ASN A 7 -39.65 -11.28 3.97
C ASN A 7 -38.70 -11.07 5.17
N LYS A 8 -38.16 -12.15 5.74
CA LYS A 8 -37.13 -12.07 6.79
C LYS A 8 -35.85 -11.40 6.28
N ALA A 9 -35.42 -11.69 5.06
CA ALA A 9 -34.25 -11.07 4.44
C ALA A 9 -34.46 -9.55 4.23
N ILE A 10 -35.61 -9.15 3.68
CA ILE A 10 -35.96 -7.74 3.47
C ILE A 10 -36.02 -6.97 4.80
N ALA A 11 -36.57 -7.59 5.85
CA ALA A 11 -36.61 -6.99 7.19
C ALA A 11 -35.20 -6.77 7.76
N ARG A 12 -34.28 -7.72 7.54
CA ARG A 12 -32.87 -7.60 7.94
C ARG A 12 -32.17 -6.47 7.20
N PHE A 13 -32.31 -6.39 5.88
CA PHE A 13 -31.74 -5.29 5.08
C PHE A 13 -32.28 -3.93 5.53
N SER A 14 -33.58 -3.84 5.80
CA SER A 14 -34.21 -2.61 6.30
C SER A 14 -33.64 -2.21 7.66
N ARG A 15 -33.41 -3.17 8.57
CA ARG A 15 -32.82 -2.93 9.89
C ARG A 15 -31.36 -2.47 9.78
N ILE A 16 -30.56 -3.09 8.92
CA ILE A 16 -29.17 -2.70 8.66
C ILE A 16 -29.14 -1.27 8.10
N ARG A 17 -29.98 -0.97 7.10
CA ARG A 17 -30.02 0.36 6.49
C ARG A 17 -30.41 1.46 7.48
N LYS A 18 -31.34 1.17 8.41
CA LYS A 18 -31.79 2.13 9.43
C LYS A 18 -30.77 2.35 10.55
N ASN A 19 -30.02 1.33 10.95
CA ASN A 19 -29.11 1.39 12.10
C ASN A 19 -27.63 1.55 11.71
N ARG A 20 -27.30 1.65 10.42
CA ARG A 20 -25.92 1.94 10.01
C ARG A 20 -25.56 3.38 10.33
N ALA A 21 -24.36 3.60 10.84
CA ALA A 21 -23.77 4.94 10.89
C ALA A 21 -23.47 5.38 9.45
N THR A 22 -24.21 6.37 8.95
CA THR A 22 -24.04 6.93 7.59
C THR A 22 -22.89 7.94 7.52
N LYS A 23 -22.48 8.45 8.67
CA LYS A 23 -21.29 9.27 8.87
C LYS A 23 -20.49 8.68 10.03
N PRO A 24 -19.16 8.71 9.98
CA PRO A 24 -18.34 8.36 11.14
C PRO A 24 -18.73 9.28 12.29
N SER A 25 -19.09 8.69 13.43
CA SER A 25 -19.36 9.40 14.68
C SER A 25 -18.39 8.86 15.70
N PHE A 26 -17.57 9.75 16.27
CA PHE A 26 -16.66 9.42 17.36
C PHE A 26 -17.32 9.89 18.65
N SER A 27 -17.65 8.94 19.53
CA SER A 27 -18.08 9.26 20.89
C SER A 27 -16.85 9.14 21.77
N SER A 28 -16.09 10.23 21.90
CA SER A 28 -15.01 10.29 22.89
C SER A 28 -15.61 10.39 24.29
N LEU A 29 -15.19 9.49 25.19
CA LEU A 29 -15.49 9.59 26.63
C LEU A 29 -14.69 10.71 27.30
N ASP A 30 -13.65 11.21 26.64
CA ASP A 30 -12.72 12.21 27.17
C ASP A 30 -12.90 13.55 26.42
N PRO A 31 -13.35 14.63 27.09
CA PRO A 31 -13.62 15.92 26.46
C PRO A 31 -12.37 16.62 25.90
N GLN A 32 -11.17 16.16 26.25
CA GLN A 32 -9.92 16.79 25.86
C GLN A 32 -9.18 16.04 24.74
N GLN A 33 -9.56 14.79 24.49
CA GLN A 33 -9.02 14.01 23.39
C GLN A 33 -9.79 14.34 22.11
N THR A 34 -9.21 15.22 21.30
CA THR A 34 -9.75 15.52 19.96
C THR A 34 -9.75 14.25 19.10
N ASP A 35 -10.81 14.03 18.33
CA ASP A 35 -10.95 12.88 17.43
C ASP A 35 -9.74 12.70 16.49
N ALA A 36 -9.10 13.81 16.13
CA ALA A 36 -7.87 13.83 15.34
C ALA A 36 -6.68 13.19 16.06
N ALA A 37 -6.49 13.43 17.36
CA ALA A 37 -5.41 12.83 18.15
C ALA A 37 -5.64 11.33 18.36
N ALA A 38 -6.89 10.92 18.57
CA ALA A 38 -7.28 9.51 18.62
C ALA A 38 -7.00 8.80 17.28
N MET A 39 -7.37 9.43 16.16
CA MET A 39 -7.12 8.89 14.82
C MET A 39 -5.63 8.82 14.48
N ALA A 40 -4.84 9.84 14.83
CA ALA A 40 -3.40 9.85 14.65
C ALA A 40 -2.72 8.72 15.43
N THR A 41 -3.17 8.47 16.66
CA THR A 41 -2.66 7.38 17.51
C THR A 41 -3.03 6.03 16.91
N HIS A 42 -4.28 5.86 16.48
CA HIS A 42 -4.74 4.62 15.83
C HIS A 42 -3.94 4.30 14.57
N LEU A 43 -3.76 5.26 13.67
CA LEU A 43 -2.98 5.07 12.44
C LEU A 43 -1.51 4.74 12.76
N ARG A 44 -0.90 5.43 13.72
CA ARG A 44 0.46 5.12 14.18
C ARG A 44 0.58 3.68 14.67
N THR A 45 -0.41 3.18 15.42
CA THR A 45 -0.40 1.80 15.91
C THR A 45 -0.55 0.80 14.77
N ILE A 46 -1.46 1.01 13.82
CA ILE A 46 -1.67 0.13 12.67
C ILE A 46 -0.40 0.04 11.80
N TYR A 47 0.24 1.18 11.53
CA TYR A 47 1.43 1.26 10.69
C TYR A 47 2.76 1.14 11.47
N SER A 48 2.70 0.82 12.77
CA SER A 48 3.91 0.63 13.59
C SER A 48 4.72 -0.61 13.20
N GLY A 49 4.16 -1.50 12.38
CA GLY A 49 4.78 -2.78 12.02
C GLY A 49 4.70 -3.84 13.11
N ASN A 50 4.18 -3.52 14.30
CA ASN A 50 4.06 -4.47 15.42
C ASN A 50 3.13 -5.66 15.14
N LEU A 51 2.20 -5.52 14.19
CA LEU A 51 1.29 -6.58 13.75
C LEU A 51 1.86 -7.43 12.61
N LEU A 52 3.01 -7.05 12.05
CA LEU A 52 3.77 -7.94 11.19
C LEU A 52 4.34 -9.01 12.11
N ASN A 53 3.71 -10.19 12.10
CA ASN A 53 4.24 -11.34 12.82
C ASN A 53 5.73 -11.44 12.49
N GLN A 54 6.59 -11.30 13.51
CA GLN A 54 8.01 -11.66 13.43
C GLN A 54 8.19 -13.19 13.27
N SER A 55 7.19 -13.89 12.71
CA SER A 55 7.18 -15.33 12.48
C SER A 55 7.87 -15.73 11.18
N SER A 56 8.85 -14.94 10.74
CA SER A 56 9.92 -15.39 9.86
C SER A 56 11.24 -14.68 10.18
N ALA A 57 11.43 -14.25 11.44
CA ALA A 57 12.76 -14.05 12.02
C ALA A 57 13.29 -15.37 12.60
N THR A 58 12.92 -16.51 12.01
CA THR A 58 13.72 -17.73 12.14
C THR A 58 15.01 -17.43 11.38
N LEU A 59 16.02 -17.00 12.14
CA LEU A 59 17.45 -17.07 11.86
C LEU A 59 17.75 -17.78 10.52
N LEU A 60 17.63 -17.04 9.42
CA LEU A 60 18.27 -17.49 8.19
C LEU A 60 19.77 -17.39 8.48
N PRO A 61 20.57 -18.45 8.24
CA PRO A 61 22.01 -18.31 8.34
C PRO A 61 22.40 -17.11 7.48
N GLN A 62 23.31 -16.27 7.99
CA GLN A 62 23.98 -15.29 7.15
C GLN A 62 24.70 -16.04 6.03
N SER A 63 23.99 -16.36 4.95
CA SER A 63 24.59 -16.73 3.68
C SER A 63 25.27 -15.47 3.19
N THR A 64 26.58 -15.42 3.37
CA THR A 64 27.49 -14.39 2.83
C THR A 64 27.62 -14.45 1.31
N GLU A 65 26.61 -14.93 0.61
CA GLU A 65 26.48 -14.84 -0.83
C GLU A 65 25.04 -14.43 -1.10
N VAL A 66 24.85 -13.15 -1.41
CA VAL A 66 23.67 -12.72 -2.13
C VAL A 66 23.80 -13.39 -3.49
N GLU A 67 23.18 -14.55 -3.66
CA GLU A 67 23.00 -15.18 -4.96
C GLU A 67 22.06 -14.27 -5.74
N VAL A 68 22.63 -13.29 -6.43
CA VAL A 68 21.88 -12.39 -7.29
C VAL A 68 21.36 -13.28 -8.43
N PRO A 69 20.04 -13.38 -8.64
CA PRO A 69 19.45 -14.31 -9.60
C PRO A 69 19.86 -14.03 -11.06
N PHE A 70 20.47 -12.87 -11.30
CA PHE A 70 20.96 -12.45 -12.60
C PHE A 70 22.33 -11.81 -12.43
N THR A 71 23.25 -12.17 -13.32
CA THR A 71 24.57 -11.58 -13.45
C THR A 71 24.57 -10.56 -14.57
N GLN A 72 25.59 -9.70 -14.64
CA GLN A 72 25.72 -8.73 -15.73
C GLN A 72 25.79 -9.41 -17.11
N ALA A 73 26.27 -10.66 -17.18
CA ALA A 73 26.29 -11.46 -18.40
C ALA A 73 24.89 -11.89 -18.87
N ASP A 74 23.88 -11.88 -17.99
CA ASP A 74 22.49 -12.21 -18.30
C ASP A 74 21.71 -11.01 -18.85
N HIS A 75 22.32 -9.81 -18.83
CA HIS A 75 21.69 -8.61 -19.34
C HIS A 75 21.94 -8.43 -20.85
N PRO A 76 20.89 -8.10 -21.64
CA PRO A 76 21.02 -7.96 -23.09
C PRO A 76 21.70 -6.66 -23.53
N PHE A 77 22.08 -5.79 -22.60
CA PHE A 77 22.67 -4.48 -22.87
C PHE A 77 23.97 -4.31 -22.10
N ASP A 78 24.97 -3.74 -22.75
CA ASP A 78 26.24 -3.42 -22.14
C ASP A 78 26.19 -2.06 -21.42
N ILE A 79 26.90 -1.94 -20.29
CA ILE A 79 26.85 -0.72 -19.47
C ILE A 79 27.50 0.45 -20.22
N GLU A 80 28.61 0.17 -20.89
CA GLU A 80 29.38 1.10 -21.71
C GLU A 80 28.52 1.63 -22.86
N GLU A 81 27.77 0.74 -23.53
CA GLU A 81 26.85 1.11 -24.61
C GLU A 81 25.73 2.03 -24.11
N ILE A 82 25.11 1.71 -22.97
CA ILE A 82 24.08 2.56 -22.35
C ILE A 82 24.65 3.95 -22.03
N GLN A 83 25.84 4.01 -21.44
CA GLN A 83 26.48 5.28 -21.09
C GLN A 83 26.76 6.14 -22.31
N ASP A 84 27.24 5.53 -23.39
CA ASP A 84 27.55 6.24 -24.63
C ASP A 84 26.28 6.70 -25.35
N LEU A 85 25.22 5.90 -25.35
CA LEU A 85 23.90 6.33 -25.82
C LEU A 85 23.41 7.54 -25.04
N ILE A 86 23.46 7.50 -23.71
CA ILE A 86 23.04 8.60 -22.83
C ILE A 86 23.82 9.89 -23.13
N LYS A 87 25.14 9.81 -23.25
CA LYS A 87 25.99 10.97 -23.56
C LYS A 87 25.63 11.59 -24.92
N ASN A 88 25.22 10.76 -25.88
CA ASN A 88 24.88 11.15 -27.23
C ASN A 88 23.39 11.47 -27.44
N LEU A 89 22.58 11.52 -26.38
CA LEU A 89 21.17 11.93 -26.50
C LEU A 89 21.06 13.38 -27.04
N PRO A 90 20.07 13.65 -27.90
CA PRO A 90 19.87 14.97 -28.47
C PRO A 90 19.28 15.95 -27.44
N ARG A 91 20.12 16.88 -26.95
CA ARG A 91 19.81 17.83 -25.85
C ARG A 91 18.92 19.03 -26.20
N LYS A 92 18.47 19.13 -27.45
CA LYS A 92 17.70 20.28 -27.96
C LYS A 92 16.38 19.87 -28.61
N LYS A 93 15.81 18.75 -28.15
CA LYS A 93 14.46 18.36 -28.53
C LYS A 93 13.45 18.93 -27.54
N ALA A 94 12.23 19.14 -28.01
CA ALA A 94 11.14 19.50 -27.12
C ALA A 94 10.93 18.38 -26.09
N PRO A 95 10.62 18.71 -24.82
CA PRO A 95 10.33 17.71 -23.80
C PRO A 95 9.20 16.77 -24.23
N GLY A 96 9.30 15.50 -23.84
CA GLY A 96 8.25 14.52 -24.05
C GLY A 96 7.02 14.78 -23.17
N THR A 97 6.06 13.86 -23.20
CA THR A 97 4.88 13.90 -22.31
C THR A 97 5.26 13.83 -20.82
N ASP A 98 6.42 13.25 -20.52
CA ASP A 98 7.02 13.18 -19.18
C ASP A 98 7.73 14.48 -18.77
N HIS A 99 7.86 15.46 -19.68
CA HIS A 99 8.53 16.74 -19.48
C HIS A 99 10.00 16.63 -19.02
N ILE A 100 10.62 15.47 -19.22
CA ILE A 100 12.04 15.26 -18.90
C ILE A 100 12.89 15.88 -20.02
N MET A 101 13.96 16.57 -19.64
CA MET A 101 14.95 17.11 -20.57
C MET A 101 16.25 16.28 -20.50
N ALA A 102 16.84 16.01 -21.66
CA ALA A 102 18.10 15.29 -21.82
C ALA A 102 19.30 16.23 -21.99
#